data_AF-A0A928Y5W5-F1
#
_entry.id   AF-A0A928Y5W5-F1
#
_cell.length_a   1.000
_cell.length_b   1.000
_cell.length_c   1.000
_cell.angle_alpha   90.00
_cell.angle_beta   90.00
_cell.angle_gamma   90.00
#
_symmetry.space_group_name_H-M   'P 1'
#
loop_
_entity.id
_entity.type
_entity.pdbx_description
1 polymer ?
#
loop_
_entity_poly.entity_id
_entity_poly.type
_entity_poly.pdbx_seq_one_letter_code
_entity_poly.pdbx_strand_id
1 'polypeptide(L)'
;MRSLVVKLTLAFVFVGVSGAVLVALVIGLRTRQEFGRFIENQSHQEIANTLADFYAQNGGWENFYEVVEGNPVWRGMMARVVVVDNAGLVVFGLGRENDGRAYPYEDLDKGVPITVDSETVGIVLLRPDQPGYGYGQGAPPGRGSPENIFLSNVTIATITSAAIAGLIALVLGILLARTLTRPIRALTAATHAMAAGNLG
;
A
#
# COMPACT_ATOMS: atom_id res chain seq x y z
N MET A 1 6.67 -45.10 -24.37
CA MET A 1 6.29 -43.87 -25.10
C MET A 1 5.26 -43.01 -24.35
N ARG A 2 4.22 -43.57 -23.72
CA ARG A 2 3.21 -42.80 -22.95
C ARG A 2 3.77 -41.92 -21.80
N SER A 3 4.84 -42.33 -21.10
CA SER A 3 5.38 -41.55 -19.96
C SER A 3 6.19 -40.31 -20.35
N LEU A 4 6.67 -40.25 -21.60
CA LEU A 4 7.44 -39.10 -22.09
C LEU A 4 6.51 -37.95 -22.43
N VAL A 5 5.38 -38.25 -23.10
CA VAL A 5 4.32 -37.28 -23.39
C VAL A 5 3.74 -36.69 -22.09
N VAL A 6 3.53 -37.51 -21.06
CA VAL A 6 3.02 -37.05 -19.74
C VAL A 6 4.01 -36.11 -19.06
N LYS A 7 5.31 -36.40 -19.06
CA LYS A 7 6.32 -35.50 -18.46
C LYS A 7 6.40 -34.16 -19.20
N LEU A 8 6.32 -34.18 -20.52
CA LEU A 8 6.44 -32.99 -21.35
C LEU A 8 5.20 -32.10 -21.24
N THR A 9 4.01 -32.69 -21.18
CA THR A 9 2.76 -31.96 -20.89
C THR A 9 2.78 -31.35 -19.50
N LEU A 10 3.26 -32.07 -18.48
CA LEU A 10 3.32 -31.57 -17.11
C LEU A 10 4.33 -30.41 -16.97
N ALA A 11 5.47 -30.48 -17.66
CA ALA A 11 6.43 -29.39 -17.74
C ALA A 11 5.85 -28.15 -18.45
N PHE A 12 5.10 -28.33 -19.54
CA PHE A 12 4.46 -27.25 -20.27
C PHE A 12 3.35 -26.56 -19.46
N VAL A 13 2.49 -27.34 -18.81
CA VAL A 13 1.46 -26.82 -17.91
C VAL A 13 2.11 -26.01 -16.79
N PHE A 14 3.23 -26.50 -16.24
CA PHE A 14 3.93 -25.80 -15.18
C PHE A 14 4.52 -24.46 -15.62
N VAL A 15 5.18 -24.41 -16.78
CA VAL A 15 5.70 -23.14 -17.34
C VAL A 15 4.57 -22.14 -17.55
N GLY A 16 3.44 -22.60 -18.12
CA GLY A 16 2.25 -21.77 -18.29
C GLY A 16 1.70 -21.21 -16.97
N VAL A 17 1.59 -22.06 -15.94
CA VAL A 17 1.13 -21.63 -14.60
C VAL A 17 2.10 -20.65 -13.95
N SER A 18 3.41 -20.91 -14.03
CA SER A 18 4.43 -20.02 -13.47
C SER A 18 4.42 -18.64 -14.13
N GLY A 19 4.24 -18.58 -15.46
CA GLY A 19 4.10 -17.33 -16.20
C GLY A 19 2.83 -16.57 -15.81
N ALA A 20 1.69 -17.25 -15.70
CA ALA A 20 0.44 -16.64 -15.28
C ALA A 20 0.52 -16.08 -13.84
N VAL A 21 1.15 -16.81 -12.91
CA VAL A 21 1.39 -16.34 -11.53
C VAL A 21 2.29 -15.12 -11.53
N LEU A 22 3.38 -15.12 -12.31
CA LEU A 22 4.30 -13.99 -12.38
C LEU A 22 3.60 -12.74 -12.94
N VAL A 23 2.81 -12.89 -14.00
CA VAL A 23 2.01 -11.79 -14.57
C VAL A 23 0.99 -11.28 -13.56
N ALA A 24 0.26 -12.15 -12.86
CA ALA A 24 -0.70 -11.76 -11.84
C ALA A 24 -0.03 -11.01 -10.66
N LEU A 25 1.17 -11.43 -10.25
CA LEU A 25 1.95 -10.74 -9.24
C LEU A 25 2.40 -9.36 -9.71
N VAL A 26 2.93 -9.24 -10.93
CA VAL A 26 3.38 -7.95 -11.48
C VAL A 26 2.21 -6.96 -11.62
N ILE A 27 1.05 -7.42 -12.11
CA ILE A 27 -0.16 -6.60 -12.20
C ILE A 27 -0.63 -6.20 -10.79
N GLY A 28 -0.68 -7.15 -9.85
CA GLY A 28 -1.06 -6.87 -8.47
C GLY A 28 -0.14 -5.87 -7.76
N LEU A 29 1.15 -5.86 -8.11
CA LEU A 29 2.14 -4.92 -7.59
C LEU A 29 2.02 -3.53 -8.23
N ARG A 30 1.77 -3.47 -9.56
CA ARG A 30 1.66 -2.20 -10.31
C ARG A 30 0.34 -1.46 -10.04
N THR A 31 -0.76 -2.18 -9.83
CA THR A 31 -2.08 -1.58 -9.61
C THR A 31 -2.21 -0.87 -8.25
N ARG A 32 -1.40 -1.22 -7.25
CA ARG A 32 -1.54 -0.67 -5.88
C ARG A 32 -0.75 0.62 -5.62
N GLN A 33 0.32 0.89 -6.36
CA GLN A 33 1.15 2.09 -6.16
C GLN A 33 0.48 3.37 -6.71
N GLU A 34 -0.27 3.27 -7.80
CA GLU A 34 -0.96 4.44 -8.40
C GLU A 34 -2.33 4.72 -7.76
N PHE A 35 -3.02 3.68 -7.27
CA PHE A 35 -4.35 3.84 -6.66
C PHE A 35 -4.29 4.55 -5.31
N GLY A 36 -3.26 4.29 -4.49
CA GLY A 36 -3.07 4.98 -3.21
C GLY A 36 -2.86 6.49 -3.40
N ARG A 37 -1.99 6.86 -4.33
CA ARG A 37 -1.70 8.26 -4.67
C ARG A 37 -2.89 9.00 -5.29
N PHE A 38 -3.70 8.28 -6.08
CA PHE A 38 -4.93 8.82 -6.65
C PHE A 38 -6.02 9.03 -5.59
N ILE A 39 -6.24 8.06 -4.70
CA ILE A 39 -7.23 8.16 -3.61
C ILE A 39 -6.82 9.23 -2.59
N GLU A 40 -5.53 9.34 -2.27
CA GLU A 40 -4.99 10.34 -1.34
C GLU A 40 -5.14 11.77 -1.91
N ASN A 41 -4.70 12.01 -3.14
CA ASN A 41 -4.91 13.32 -3.78
C ASN A 41 -6.39 13.68 -3.95
N GLN A 42 -7.24 12.72 -4.32
CA GLN A 42 -8.68 12.96 -4.50
C GLN A 42 -9.39 13.26 -3.17
N SER A 43 -9.01 12.56 -2.08
CA SER A 43 -9.56 12.81 -0.75
C SER A 43 -9.16 14.20 -0.21
N HIS A 44 -7.97 14.70 -0.54
CA HIS A 44 -7.50 16.00 -0.05
C HIS A 44 -8.24 17.16 -0.70
N GLN A 45 -8.54 17.07 -1.99
CA GLN A 45 -9.35 18.06 -2.70
C GLN A 45 -10.79 18.08 -2.21
N GLU A 46 -11.36 16.91 -1.87
CA GLU A 46 -12.71 16.83 -1.32
C GLU A 46 -12.83 17.54 0.04
N ILE A 47 -11.83 17.38 0.92
CA ILE A 47 -11.78 18.10 2.21
C ILE A 47 -11.65 19.62 1.98
N ALA A 48 -10.74 20.05 1.09
CA ALA A 48 -10.56 21.46 0.80
C ALA A 48 -11.85 22.10 0.23
N ASN A 49 -12.56 21.40 -0.65
CA ASN A 49 -13.84 21.86 -1.19
C ASN A 49 -14.92 21.94 -0.11
N THR A 50 -15.01 20.93 0.76
CA THR A 50 -15.99 20.95 1.87
C THR A 50 -15.72 22.11 2.83
N LEU A 51 -14.45 22.40 3.10
CA LEU A 51 -14.03 23.55 3.90
C LEU A 51 -14.31 24.88 3.20
N ALA A 52 -14.12 24.95 1.87
CA ALA A 52 -14.48 26.12 1.07
C ALA A 52 -16.00 26.38 1.10
N ASP A 53 -16.82 25.33 0.99
CA ASP A 53 -18.28 25.42 1.08
C ASP A 53 -18.73 25.92 2.45
N PHE A 54 -18.09 25.44 3.53
CA PHE A 54 -18.34 25.94 4.88
C PHE A 54 -17.99 27.42 4.99
N TYR A 55 -16.79 27.81 4.54
CA TYR A 55 -16.33 29.19 4.60
C TYR A 55 -17.26 30.14 3.83
N ALA A 56 -17.69 29.74 2.63
CA ALA A 56 -18.60 30.51 1.79
C ALA A 56 -20.00 30.67 2.42
N GLN A 57 -20.52 29.64 3.10
CA GLN A 57 -21.83 29.68 3.75
C GLN A 57 -21.83 30.49 5.04
N ASN A 58 -20.73 30.44 5.80
CA ASN A 58 -20.64 31.06 7.12
C ASN A 58 -19.99 32.44 7.09
N GLY A 59 -19.35 32.83 5.98
CA GLY A 59 -18.65 34.10 5.84
C GLY A 59 -17.33 34.16 6.64
N GLY A 60 -16.77 33.00 7.00
CA GLY A 60 -15.55 32.91 7.79
C GLY A 60 -15.38 31.58 8.50
N TRP A 61 -14.35 31.51 9.34
CA TRP A 61 -14.04 30.36 10.19
C TRP A 61 -14.78 30.39 11.54
N GLU A 62 -15.69 31.34 11.73
CA GLU A 62 -16.47 31.47 12.96
C GLU A 62 -17.37 30.24 13.16
N ASN A 63 -17.46 29.77 14.41
CA ASN A 63 -18.20 28.58 14.80
C ASN A 63 -17.71 27.26 14.18
N PHE A 64 -16.56 27.25 13.49
CA PHE A 64 -16.06 26.04 12.83
C PHE A 64 -15.81 24.91 13.83
N TYR A 65 -15.26 25.24 15.00
CA TYR A 65 -14.99 24.29 16.07
C TYR A 65 -16.27 23.61 16.58
N GLU A 66 -17.32 24.40 16.79
CA GLU A 66 -18.63 23.97 17.28
C GLU A 66 -19.34 23.08 16.25
N VAL A 67 -19.23 23.41 14.95
CA VAL A 67 -19.78 22.61 13.86
C VAL A 67 -19.07 21.26 13.77
N VAL A 68 -17.74 21.25 13.90
CA VAL A 68 -16.98 20.01 13.92
C VAL A 68 -17.35 19.17 15.14
N GLU A 69 -17.35 19.74 16.35
CA GLU A 69 -17.70 19.01 17.58
C GLU A 69 -19.14 18.47 17.56
N GLY A 70 -20.08 19.25 17.02
CA GLY A 70 -21.51 18.92 16.95
C GLY A 70 -21.86 17.84 15.92
N ASN A 71 -20.97 17.51 14.99
CA ASN A 71 -21.25 16.56 13.92
C ASN A 71 -20.24 15.39 13.88
N PRO A 72 -20.67 14.13 14.14
CA PRO A 72 -19.78 12.96 14.11
C PRO A 72 -19.03 12.73 12.79
N VAL A 73 -19.65 13.09 11.66
CA VAL A 73 -19.02 12.96 10.33
C VAL A 73 -17.87 13.95 10.20
N TRP A 74 -18.10 15.21 10.56
CA TRP A 74 -17.07 16.24 10.58
C TRP A 74 -15.93 15.90 11.53
N ARG A 75 -16.22 15.39 12.74
CA ARG A 75 -15.16 14.93 13.66
C ARG A 75 -14.28 13.85 13.03
N GLY A 76 -14.86 12.89 12.33
CA GLY A 76 -14.11 11.83 11.65
C GLY A 76 -13.20 12.39 10.56
N MET A 77 -13.76 13.26 9.71
CA MET A 77 -13.02 13.89 8.61
C MET A 77 -11.89 14.80 9.11
N MET A 78 -12.15 15.57 10.17
CA MET A 78 -11.23 16.56 10.73
C MET A 78 -10.24 15.98 11.76
N ALA A 79 -10.35 14.70 12.12
CA ALA A 79 -9.55 14.07 13.17
C ALA A 79 -8.03 14.15 12.94
N ARG A 80 -7.60 14.31 11.67
CA ARG A 80 -6.19 14.35 11.26
C ARG A 80 -5.84 15.58 10.44
N VAL A 81 -6.67 16.61 10.54
CA VAL A 81 -6.55 17.82 9.74
C VAL A 81 -6.20 18.99 10.64
N VAL A 82 -5.32 19.86 10.15
CA VAL A 82 -5.08 21.19 10.69
C VAL A 82 -5.55 22.18 9.65
N VAL A 83 -6.35 23.15 10.07
CA VAL A 83 -6.82 24.24 9.21
C VAL A 83 -6.13 25.51 9.69
N VAL A 84 -5.53 26.22 8.74
CA VAL A 84 -4.86 27.50 8.95
C VAL A 84 -5.57 28.53 8.07
N ASP A 85 -5.80 29.73 8.56
CA ASP A 85 -6.39 30.81 7.77
C ASP A 85 -5.39 31.42 6.79
N ASN A 86 -5.84 32.41 6.01
CA ASN A 86 -5.01 33.14 5.05
C ASN A 86 -3.91 34.00 5.70
N ALA A 87 -4.01 34.31 6.99
CA ALA A 87 -2.99 35.03 7.76
C ALA A 87 -1.90 34.09 8.32
N GLY A 88 -2.06 32.77 8.14
CA GLY A 88 -1.15 31.77 8.69
C GLY A 88 -1.44 31.43 10.15
N LEU A 89 -2.64 31.75 10.66
CA LEU A 89 -3.07 31.46 12.02
C LEU A 89 -3.88 30.17 12.07
N VAL A 90 -3.66 29.38 13.12
CA VAL A 90 -4.37 28.11 13.33
C VAL A 90 -5.84 28.40 13.62
N VAL A 91 -6.71 27.76 12.86
CA VAL A 91 -8.17 27.81 13.03
C VAL A 91 -8.68 26.55 13.70
N PHE A 92 -8.06 25.40 13.40
CA PHE A 92 -8.51 24.10 13.90
C PHE A 92 -7.39 23.07 13.91
N GLY A 93 -7.54 22.06 14.77
CA GLY A 93 -6.79 20.81 14.70
C GLY A 93 -5.72 20.67 15.77
N LEU A 94 -5.01 21.76 16.11
CA LEU A 94 -4.00 21.74 17.18
C LEU A 94 -4.58 22.01 18.58
N GLY A 95 -5.89 22.16 18.65
CA GLY A 95 -6.63 22.43 19.87
C GLY A 95 -6.86 23.90 20.16
N ARG A 96 -7.95 24.15 20.89
CA ARG A 96 -8.48 25.48 21.22
C ARG A 96 -7.44 26.39 21.86
N GLU A 97 -6.47 25.84 22.58
CA GLU A 97 -5.37 26.62 23.16
C GLU A 97 -4.37 27.16 22.13
N ASN A 98 -4.37 26.60 20.92
CA ASN A 98 -3.52 26.99 19.80
C ASN A 98 -4.26 27.79 18.73
N ASP A 99 -5.59 27.92 18.82
CA ASP A 99 -6.37 28.76 17.91
C ASP A 99 -5.84 30.21 17.94
N GLY A 100 -5.70 30.80 16.76
CA GLY A 100 -5.13 32.14 16.58
C GLY A 100 -3.61 32.24 16.71
N ARG A 101 -2.89 31.13 16.97
CA ARG A 101 -1.41 31.12 16.94
C ARG A 101 -0.90 30.93 15.52
N ALA A 102 0.25 31.53 15.22
CA ALA A 102 0.92 31.32 13.94
C ALA A 102 1.34 29.85 13.76
N TYR A 103 1.04 29.29 12.59
CA TYR A 103 1.54 27.99 12.17
C TYR A 103 2.91 28.15 11.48
N PRO A 104 3.86 27.21 11.65
CA PRO A 104 5.17 27.30 10.99
C PRO A 104 5.06 27.42 9.46
N TYR A 105 5.57 28.51 8.89
CA TYR A 105 5.49 28.80 7.46
C TYR A 105 6.12 27.71 6.58
N GLU A 106 7.19 27.06 7.05
CA GLU A 106 7.90 25.99 6.31
C GLU A 106 7.01 24.77 6.00
N ASP A 107 5.91 24.61 6.73
CA ASP A 107 4.97 23.50 6.55
C ASP A 107 3.73 23.89 5.73
N LEU A 108 3.46 25.20 5.54
CA LEU A 108 2.29 25.67 4.78
C LEU A 108 2.37 25.27 3.29
N ASP A 109 3.57 25.24 2.71
CA ASP A 109 3.80 24.83 1.32
C ASP A 109 3.45 23.35 1.05
N LYS A 110 3.30 22.55 2.11
CA LYS A 110 2.92 21.14 2.02
C LYS A 110 1.40 20.94 2.09
N GLY A 111 0.65 22.00 2.42
CA GLY A 111 -0.79 21.97 2.54
C GLY A 111 -1.51 22.12 1.20
N VAL A 112 -2.81 21.88 1.22
CA VAL A 112 -3.70 22.14 0.09
C VAL A 112 -4.41 23.48 0.32
N PRO A 113 -4.40 24.41 -0.66
CA PRO A 113 -5.09 25.68 -0.51
C PRO A 113 -6.60 25.46 -0.51
N ILE A 114 -7.29 26.15 0.39
CA ILE A 114 -8.75 26.24 0.45
C ILE A 114 -9.11 27.50 -0.33
N THR A 115 -9.79 27.35 -1.46
CA THR A 115 -10.09 28.47 -2.37
C THR A 115 -11.60 28.70 -2.48
N VAL A 116 -12.03 29.94 -2.27
CA VAL A 116 -13.41 30.41 -2.49
C VAL A 116 -13.34 31.54 -3.51
N ASP A 117 -14.13 31.47 -4.59
CA ASP A 117 -14.15 32.49 -5.66
C ASP A 117 -12.75 32.86 -6.23
N SER A 118 -11.84 31.88 -6.29
CA SER A 118 -10.42 32.04 -6.70
C SER A 118 -9.52 32.78 -5.72
N GLU A 119 -9.99 33.08 -4.52
CA GLU A 119 -9.18 33.60 -3.41
C GLU A 119 -8.83 32.46 -2.43
N THR A 120 -7.57 32.42 -1.97
CA THR A 120 -7.15 31.44 -0.95
C THR A 120 -7.54 31.96 0.42
N VAL A 121 -8.51 31.30 1.06
CA VAL A 121 -9.08 31.68 2.36
C VAL A 121 -8.47 30.89 3.54
N GLY A 122 -7.65 29.89 3.22
CA GLY A 122 -6.91 29.10 4.20
C GLY A 122 -6.12 27.97 3.54
N ILE A 123 -5.42 27.21 4.38
CA ILE A 123 -4.63 26.06 3.98
C ILE A 123 -5.04 24.88 4.87
N VAL A 124 -5.32 23.75 4.24
CA VAL A 124 -5.58 22.49 4.92
C VAL A 124 -4.31 21.64 4.92
N LEU A 125 -3.91 21.18 6.10
CA LEU A 125 -2.72 20.36 6.31
C LEU A 125 -3.15 19.01 6.88
N LEU A 126 -2.64 17.93 6.29
CA LEU A 126 -2.77 16.62 6.90
C LEU A 126 -1.68 16.45 7.94
N ARG A 127 -2.08 16.07 9.15
CA ARG A 127 -1.13 15.78 10.22
C ARG A 127 -0.42 14.46 9.89
N PRO A 128 0.90 14.47 9.65
CA PRO A 128 1.69 13.25 9.73
C PRO A 128 1.73 12.90 11.21
N ASP A 129 0.95 11.88 11.59
CA ASP A 129 1.20 10.98 12.73
C ASP A 129 1.97 11.53 13.95
N GLN A 130 1.62 12.71 14.45
CA GLN A 130 2.23 13.25 15.66
C GLN A 130 1.60 12.56 16.88
N PRO A 131 2.35 11.77 17.66
CA PRO A 131 1.81 11.11 18.84
C PRO A 131 1.59 12.16 19.92
N GLY A 132 0.32 12.45 20.27
CA GLY A 132 0.00 13.19 21.50
C GLY A 132 -1.07 14.27 21.46
N TYR A 133 -1.61 14.66 20.29
CA TYR A 133 -2.53 15.81 20.20
C TYR A 133 -3.88 15.47 19.54
N GLY A 134 -4.49 14.35 19.90
CA GLY A 134 -5.87 14.03 19.53
C GLY A 134 -6.81 14.40 20.68
N TYR A 135 -7.83 15.22 20.42
CA TYR A 135 -8.94 15.45 21.34
C TYR A 135 -9.63 14.12 21.64
N GLY A 136 -9.39 13.59 22.83
CA GLY A 136 -9.94 12.31 23.24
C GLY A 136 -9.02 11.61 24.21
N GLN A 137 -9.19 11.93 25.48
CA GLN A 137 -8.70 11.14 26.61
C GLN A 137 -9.24 9.71 26.43
N GLY A 138 -8.41 8.82 25.86
CA GLY A 138 -8.76 7.41 25.65
C GLY A 138 -8.55 6.82 24.25
N ALA A 139 -8.09 7.57 23.25
CA ALA A 139 -7.70 6.94 21.97
C ALA A 139 -6.39 6.15 22.17
N PRO A 140 -6.35 4.81 21.99
CA PRO A 140 -5.14 4.04 22.22
C PRO A 140 -4.01 4.53 21.32
N PRO A 141 -2.80 4.80 21.84
CA PRO A 141 -1.64 5.02 21.00
C PRO A 141 -1.38 3.72 20.22
N GLY A 142 -1.42 3.82 18.88
CA GLY A 142 -0.87 2.76 18.02
C GLY A 142 -1.83 1.70 17.49
N ARG A 143 -3.01 2.06 17.00
CA ARG A 143 -3.62 1.28 15.90
C ARG A 143 -3.28 1.99 14.60
N GLY A 144 -2.31 1.40 13.90
CA GLY A 144 -1.53 1.99 12.81
C GLY A 144 -2.35 2.79 11.82
N SER A 145 -1.71 3.81 11.24
CA SER A 145 -2.23 4.45 10.03
C SER A 145 -2.66 3.38 9.02
N PRO A 146 -3.76 3.59 8.29
CA PRO A 146 -4.13 2.69 7.21
C PRO A 146 -2.96 2.38 6.26
N GLU A 147 -2.02 3.33 6.07
CA GLU A 147 -0.76 3.06 5.35
C GLU A 147 0.06 1.94 5.98
N ASN A 148 0.33 1.96 7.29
CA ASN A 148 1.20 0.97 7.93
C ASN A 148 0.55 -0.43 8.01
N ILE A 149 -0.76 -0.50 8.23
CA ILE A 149 -1.50 -1.77 8.19
C ILE A 149 -1.54 -2.32 6.76
N PHE A 150 -1.68 -1.45 5.74
CA PHE A 150 -1.64 -1.86 4.34
C PHE A 150 -0.23 -2.31 3.90
N LEU A 151 0.83 -1.57 4.23
CA LEU A 151 2.21 -1.88 3.86
C LEU A 151 2.70 -3.20 4.49
N SER A 152 2.36 -3.46 5.75
CA SER A 152 2.70 -4.72 6.42
C SER A 152 2.01 -5.92 5.79
N ASN A 153 0.73 -5.80 5.44
CA ASN A 153 -0.04 -6.86 4.77
C ASN A 153 0.49 -7.14 3.36
N VAL A 154 0.92 -6.10 2.63
CA VAL A 154 1.51 -6.24 1.28
C VAL A 154 2.88 -6.91 1.34
N THR A 155 3.71 -6.55 2.31
CA THR A 155 5.06 -7.13 2.46
C THR A 155 4.98 -8.61 2.81
N ILE A 156 4.12 -8.98 3.77
CA ILE A 156 3.94 -10.39 4.16
C ILE A 156 3.36 -11.22 3.01
N ALA A 157 2.38 -10.69 2.27
CA ALA A 157 1.83 -11.35 1.08
C ALA A 157 2.87 -11.55 -0.04
N THR A 158 3.77 -10.58 -0.22
CA THR A 158 4.86 -10.66 -1.20
C THR A 158 5.89 -11.72 -0.81
N ILE A 159 6.31 -11.73 0.46
CA ILE A 159 7.28 -12.71 0.98
C ILE A 159 6.69 -14.13 0.93
N THR A 160 5.42 -14.30 1.33
CA THR A 160 4.76 -15.63 1.27
C THR A 160 4.57 -16.13 -0.16
N SER A 161 4.21 -15.25 -1.10
CA SER A 161 4.10 -15.63 -2.52
C SER A 161 5.47 -16.03 -3.10
N ALA A 162 6.52 -15.27 -2.81
CA ALA A 162 7.89 -15.59 -3.23
C ALA A 162 8.38 -16.90 -2.61
N ALA A 163 8.06 -17.16 -1.34
CA ALA A 163 8.39 -18.41 -0.65
C ALA A 163 7.69 -19.62 -1.28
N ILE A 164 6.38 -19.52 -1.57
CA ILE A 164 5.61 -20.60 -2.21
C ILE A 164 6.14 -20.87 -3.62
N ALA A 165 6.36 -19.83 -4.42
CA ALA A 165 6.91 -19.97 -5.77
C ALA A 165 8.32 -20.59 -5.76
N GLY A 166 9.18 -20.16 -4.84
CA GLY A 166 10.51 -20.73 -4.64
C GLY A 166 10.47 -22.20 -4.25
N LEU A 167 9.58 -22.58 -3.33
CA LEU A 167 9.37 -23.97 -2.91
C LEU A 167 8.96 -24.86 -4.09
N ILE A 168 7.99 -24.41 -4.88
CA ILE A 168 7.50 -25.15 -6.05
C ILE A 168 8.62 -25.33 -7.08
N ALA A 169 9.38 -24.27 -7.38
CA ALA A 169 10.52 -24.33 -8.29
C ALA A 169 11.59 -25.32 -7.82
N LEU A 170 11.87 -25.36 -6.51
CA LEU A 170 12.87 -26.24 -5.90
C LEU A 170 12.44 -27.71 -5.97
N VAL A 171 11.19 -28.01 -5.63
CA VAL A 171 10.63 -29.37 -5.76
C VAL A 171 10.73 -29.86 -7.20
N LEU A 172 10.40 -29.00 -8.16
CA LEU A 172 10.45 -29.37 -9.57
C LEU A 172 11.86 -29.55 -10.08
N GLY A 173 12.80 -28.66 -9.72
CA GLY A 173 14.21 -28.81 -10.04
C GLY A 173 14.76 -30.16 -9.55
N ILE A 174 14.40 -30.57 -8.33
CA ILE A 174 14.78 -31.87 -7.78
C ILE A 174 14.14 -33.03 -8.57
N LEU A 175 12.85 -32.94 -8.89
CA LEU A 175 12.15 -33.99 -9.63
C LEU A 175 12.70 -34.14 -11.05
N LEU A 176 12.98 -33.04 -11.74
CA LEU A 176 13.59 -33.00 -13.08
C LEU A 176 15.01 -33.59 -13.05
N ALA A 177 15.85 -33.14 -12.11
CA ALA A 177 17.19 -33.69 -11.93
C ALA A 177 17.13 -35.21 -11.68
N ARG A 178 16.26 -35.68 -10.79
CA ARG A 178 16.14 -37.12 -10.52
C ARG A 178 15.61 -37.92 -11.70
N THR A 179 14.74 -37.34 -12.53
CA THR A 179 14.12 -38.05 -13.64
C THR A 179 14.97 -38.12 -14.90
N LEU A 180 15.92 -37.20 -15.10
CA LEU A 180 16.85 -37.20 -16.22
C LEU A 180 18.20 -37.84 -15.86
N THR A 181 18.74 -37.57 -14.67
CA THR A 181 20.10 -38.00 -14.31
C THR A 181 20.18 -39.50 -13.97
N ARG A 182 19.11 -40.11 -13.43
CA ARG A 182 19.08 -41.55 -13.14
C ARG A 182 19.17 -42.45 -14.39
N PRO A 183 18.35 -42.28 -15.43
CA PRO A 183 18.41 -43.14 -16.62
C PRO A 183 19.70 -42.94 -17.43
N ILE A 184 20.26 -41.73 -17.45
CA ILE A 184 21.55 -41.47 -18.12
C ILE A 184 22.67 -42.24 -17.41
N ARG A 185 22.75 -42.19 -16.08
CA ARG A 185 23.74 -43.00 -15.32
C ARG A 185 23.59 -44.49 -15.56
N ALA A 186 22.37 -45.00 -15.70
CA ALA A 186 22.13 -46.41 -16.00
C ALA A 186 22.62 -46.81 -17.39
N LEU A 187 22.45 -45.94 -18.40
CA LEU A 187 22.93 -46.17 -19.75
C LEU A 187 24.47 -46.08 -19.86
N THR A 188 25.08 -45.13 -19.16
CA THR A 188 26.55 -44.99 -19.10
C THR A 188 27.20 -46.17 -18.38
N ALA A 189 26.59 -46.65 -17.28
CA ALA A 189 27.08 -47.82 -16.56
C ALA A 189 27.00 -49.09 -17.42
N ALA A 190 25.90 -49.29 -18.15
CA ALA A 190 25.74 -50.44 -19.04
C ALA A 190 26.73 -50.42 -20.20
N THR A 191 26.96 -49.27 -20.83
CA THR A 191 27.96 -49.13 -21.91
C THR A 191 29.39 -49.32 -21.40
N HIS A 192 29.71 -48.87 -20.18
CA HIS A 192 31.02 -49.11 -19.60
C HIS A 192 31.26 -50.58 -19.20
N ALA A 193 30.21 -51.27 -18.73
CA ALA A 193 30.25 -52.71 -18.45
C ALA A 193 30.40 -53.55 -19.73
N MET A 194 29.76 -53.14 -20.83
CA MET A 194 29.97 -53.74 -22.16
C MET A 194 31.40 -53.51 -22.67
N ALA A 195 31.99 -52.33 -22.45
CA ALA A 195 33.38 -52.04 -22.82
C ALA A 195 34.41 -52.81 -21.96
N ALA A 196 34.06 -53.16 -20.72
CA ALA A 196 34.87 -53.99 -19.83
C ALA A 196 34.70 -55.51 -20.08
N GLY A 197 33.87 -55.91 -21.05
CA GLY A 197 33.71 -57.30 -21.47
C GLY A 197 32.86 -58.17 -20.54
N ASN A 198 32.10 -57.58 -19.61
CA ASN A 198 31.29 -58.35 -18.66
C ASN A 198 29.84 -58.46 -19.16
N LEU A 199 29.61 -59.41 -20.08
CA LEU A 199 28.29 -59.80 -20.55
C LEU A 199 27.94 -61.18 -19.96
N GLY A 200 27.51 -61.18 -18.70
CA GLY A 200 26.96 -62.33 -17.98
C GLY A 200 25.69 -61.93 -17.26
#